data_AF-A0A7J9YNM4-F1
#
_entry.id   AF-A0A7J9YNM4-F1
#
_cell.length_a   1.000
_cell.length_b   1.000
_cell.length_c   1.000
_cell.angle_alpha   90.00
_cell.angle_beta   90.00
_cell.angle_gamma   90.00
#
_symmetry.space_group_name_H-M   'P 1'
#
loop_
_entity.id
_entity.type
_entity.pdbx_description
1 polymer ?
#
loop_
_entity_poly.entity_id
_entity_poly.type
_entity_poly.pdbx_seq_one_letter_code
_entity_poly.pdbx_strand_id
1 'polypeptide(L)'
;MLRTMLKSKIHRATVTQADLHYVGSVTVDEDLMAAADLLPGEQVAIVDITNGARLETYVIPGEAGSGVIGINGAAAHLVHPGDLVILISYGQMDSAEAVSYQPRVIFVDADNAIVEQGSDPSQAPAGAGLVSGPVAISRGGDSAAAPAAAPTAPETVDAARLDALLHAES
;
A
#
# COMPACT_ATOMS: atom_id res chain seq x y z
N MET A 1 -13.57 22.12 4.11
CA MET A 1 -13.87 20.77 4.64
C MET A 1 -12.57 19.99 4.66
N LEU A 2 -12.30 19.27 5.75
CA LEU A 2 -11.16 18.37 5.85
C LEU A 2 -11.51 17.01 5.20
N ARG A 3 -10.52 16.36 4.60
CA ARG A 3 -10.59 15.05 3.97
C ARG A 3 -9.61 14.11 4.68
N THR A 4 -10.03 12.87 4.88
CA THR A 4 -9.15 11.80 5.38
C THR A 4 -8.46 11.14 4.19
N MET A 5 -7.15 11.34 4.07
CA MET A 5 -6.34 10.90 2.93
C MET A 5 -5.30 9.88 3.38
N LEU A 6 -4.91 8.98 2.48
CA LEU A 6 -3.74 8.12 2.71
C LEU A 6 -2.53 9.03 2.92
N LYS A 7 -1.94 8.99 4.12
CA LYS A 7 -0.72 9.73 4.45
C LYS A 7 0.50 8.89 4.10
N SER A 8 0.50 7.66 4.58
CA SER A 8 1.57 6.70 4.32
C SER A 8 1.11 5.26 4.51
N LYS A 9 1.88 4.32 3.96
CA LYS A 9 1.72 2.90 4.24
C LYS A 9 3.07 2.16 4.25
N ILE A 10 3.16 1.14 5.10
CA ILE A 10 4.18 0.09 5.02
C ILE A 10 3.47 -1.14 4.47
N HIS A 11 3.88 -1.59 3.30
CA HIS A 11 3.17 -2.58 2.51
C HIS A 11 3.83 -3.96 2.62
N ARG A 12 3.03 -4.96 2.99
CA ARG A 12 3.42 -6.37 3.11
C ARG A 12 4.52 -6.64 4.13
N ALA A 13 4.48 -5.94 5.26
CA ALA A 13 5.39 -6.23 6.36
C ALA A 13 5.01 -7.56 7.04
N THR A 14 6.01 -8.33 7.44
CA THR A 14 5.86 -9.56 8.20
C THR A 14 5.72 -9.25 9.68
N VAL A 15 4.68 -9.74 10.33
CA VAL A 15 4.54 -9.63 11.79
C VAL A 15 5.61 -10.51 12.46
N THR A 16 6.46 -9.90 13.28
CA THR A 16 7.60 -10.60 13.89
C THR A 16 7.26 -11.15 15.29
N GLN A 17 6.32 -10.52 15.98
CA GLN A 17 5.87 -10.95 17.30
C GLN A 17 4.42 -10.56 17.57
N ALA A 18 3.76 -11.30 18.45
CA ALA A 18 2.46 -10.92 18.99
C ALA A 18 2.35 -11.31 20.47
N ASP A 19 2.01 -10.36 21.33
CA ASP A 19 1.88 -10.59 22.77
C ASP A 19 0.53 -10.08 23.28
N LEU A 20 -0.35 -11.01 23.66
CA LEU A 20 -1.67 -10.73 24.20
C LEU A 20 -1.65 -9.98 25.53
N HIS A 21 -0.62 -10.18 26.34
CA HIS A 21 -0.52 -9.61 27.68
C HIS A 21 0.21 -8.27 27.70
N TYR A 22 0.76 -7.84 26.56
CA TYR A 22 1.36 -6.53 26.39
C TYR A 22 0.29 -5.45 26.16
N VAL A 23 0.60 -4.19 26.52
CA VAL A 23 -0.33 -3.06 26.37
C VAL A 23 -0.63 -2.81 24.89
N GLY A 24 -1.93 -2.83 24.54
CA GLY A 24 -2.40 -2.80 23.15
C GLY A 24 -1.84 -1.62 22.34
N SER A 25 -1.16 -1.94 21.24
CA SER A 25 -0.45 -1.03 20.32
C SER A 25 0.16 -1.86 19.18
N VAL A 26 0.79 -1.20 18.20
CA VAL A 26 1.74 -1.86 17.31
C VAL A 26 3.15 -1.31 17.51
N THR A 27 4.10 -2.19 17.79
CA THR A 27 5.52 -1.86 17.80
C THR A 27 6.04 -1.89 16.37
N VAL A 28 6.68 -0.81 15.93
CA VAL A 28 7.24 -0.69 14.57
C VAL A 28 8.69 -0.23 14.69
N ASP A 29 9.59 -0.86 13.95
CA ASP A 29 10.98 -0.42 13.77
C ASP A 29 11.04 1.09 13.49
N GLU A 30 11.88 1.83 14.24
CA GLU A 30 12.06 3.27 14.08
C GLU A 30 12.50 3.69 12.67
N ASP A 31 13.28 2.89 11.94
CA ASP A 31 13.68 3.18 10.56
C ASP A 31 12.47 3.09 9.62
N LEU A 32 11.58 2.12 9.83
CA LEU A 32 10.33 1.99 9.09
C LEU A 32 9.36 3.12 9.44
N MET A 33 9.29 3.51 10.71
CA MET A 33 8.51 4.66 11.14
C MET A 33 9.00 5.94 10.45
N ALA A 34 10.31 6.19 10.44
CA ALA A 34 10.90 7.36 9.80
C ALA A 34 10.64 7.36 8.28
N ALA A 35 10.80 6.22 7.61
CA ALA A 35 10.53 6.09 6.18
C ALA A 35 9.06 6.39 5.84
N ALA A 36 8.14 5.86 6.65
CA ALA A 36 6.70 6.03 6.50
C ALA A 36 6.14 7.32 7.14
N ASP A 37 6.96 8.20 7.70
CA ASP A 37 6.52 9.41 8.42
C ASP A 37 5.50 9.10 9.53
N LEU A 38 5.77 8.07 10.34
CA LEU A 38 4.95 7.70 11.50
C LEU A 38 5.52 8.30 12.78
N LEU A 39 4.65 8.86 13.61
CA LEU A 39 5.02 9.34 14.94
C LEU A 39 4.60 8.35 16.03
N PRO A 40 5.34 8.27 17.15
CA PRO A 40 4.87 7.56 18.34
C PRO A 40 3.48 8.07 18.77
N GLY A 41 2.55 7.14 19.01
CA GLY A 41 1.16 7.43 19.35
C GLY A 41 0.26 7.76 18.15
N GLU A 42 0.79 7.77 16.93
CA GLU A 42 -0.02 8.00 15.74
C GLU A 42 -0.96 6.83 15.44
N GLN A 43 -2.21 7.13 15.08
CA GLN A 43 -3.19 6.13 14.68
C GLN A 43 -2.78 5.47 13.36
N VAL A 44 -2.88 4.14 13.33
CA VAL A 44 -2.72 3.33 12.12
C VAL A 44 -3.84 2.32 11.99
N ALA A 45 -4.25 2.08 10.75
CA ALA A 45 -5.03 0.91 10.40
C ALA A 45 -4.08 -0.23 10.01
N ILE A 46 -4.30 -1.42 10.58
CA ILE A 46 -3.60 -2.64 10.23
C ILE A 46 -4.57 -3.52 9.46
N VAL A 47 -4.18 -3.90 8.24
CA VAL A 47 -4.96 -4.82 7.40
C VAL A 47 -4.11 -6.05 7.13
N ASP A 48 -4.62 -7.19 7.55
CA ASP A 48 -3.94 -8.48 7.43
C ASP A 48 -4.27 -9.12 6.08
N ILE A 49 -3.24 -9.37 5.29
CA ILE A 49 -3.36 -9.97 3.96
C ILE A 49 -3.61 -11.48 4.07
N THR A 50 -3.10 -12.11 5.14
CA THR A 50 -3.12 -13.55 5.36
C THR A 50 -4.52 -14.04 5.70
N ASN A 51 -5.19 -13.35 6.62
CA ASN A 51 -6.49 -13.77 7.14
C ASN A 51 -7.63 -12.77 6.89
N GLY A 52 -7.33 -11.55 6.40
CA GLY A 52 -8.32 -10.53 6.08
C GLY A 52 -8.79 -9.67 7.27
N ALA A 53 -8.23 -9.85 8.46
CA ALA A 53 -8.55 -9.04 9.63
C ALA A 53 -8.20 -7.56 9.40
N ARG A 54 -8.98 -6.68 10.02
CA ARG A 54 -8.80 -5.22 9.94
C ARG A 54 -8.99 -4.64 11.31
N LEU A 55 -8.04 -3.85 11.77
CA LEU A 55 -8.12 -3.17 13.06
C LEU A 55 -7.45 -1.82 13.01
N GLU A 56 -7.76 -0.97 13.98
CA GLU A 56 -7.11 0.32 14.18
C GLU A 56 -6.46 0.33 15.56
N THR A 57 -5.26 0.90 15.63
CA THR A 57 -4.50 1.05 16.87
C THR A 57 -3.55 2.23 16.73
N TYR A 58 -2.58 2.37 17.63
CA TYR A 58 -1.53 3.37 17.56
C TYR A 58 -0.13 2.75 17.57
N VAL A 59 0.84 3.48 17.04
CA VAL A 59 2.23 3.05 16.89
C VAL A 59 3.04 3.33 18.16
N ILE A 60 3.94 2.42 18.51
CA ILE A 60 5.04 2.67 19.45
C ILE A 60 6.38 2.31 18.79
N PRO A 61 7.47 3.02 19.11
CA PRO A 61 8.77 2.76 18.51
C PRO A 61 9.35 1.43 19.00
N GLY A 62 9.89 0.65 18.07
CA GLY A 62 10.75 -0.50 18.30
C GLY A 62 12.22 -0.16 18.05
N GLU A 63 13.11 -1.12 18.29
CA GLU A 63 14.54 -0.92 18.04
C GLU A 63 14.81 -0.63 16.54
N ALA A 64 15.60 0.40 16.25
CA ALA A 64 15.95 0.80 14.89
C ALA A 64 16.72 -0.30 14.16
N GLY A 65 16.32 -0.60 12.92
CA GLY A 65 16.95 -1.62 12.08
C GLY A 65 16.68 -3.06 12.49
N SER A 66 15.80 -3.29 13.46
CA SER A 66 15.42 -4.63 13.92
C SER A 66 14.41 -5.35 13.02
N GLY A 67 13.73 -4.61 12.13
CA GLY A 67 12.62 -5.11 11.33
C GLY A 67 11.38 -5.44 12.17
N VAL A 68 11.28 -5.00 13.42
CA VAL A 68 10.18 -5.40 14.31
C VAL A 68 8.83 -4.86 13.83
N ILE A 69 7.85 -5.77 13.76
CA ILE A 69 6.42 -5.47 13.64
C ILE A 69 5.71 -6.31 14.70
N GLY A 70 5.47 -5.70 15.86
CA GLY A 70 4.92 -6.36 17.03
C GLY A 70 3.46 -6.02 17.27
N ILE A 71 2.56 -7.00 17.19
CA ILE A 71 1.13 -6.79 17.47
C ILE A 71 0.84 -7.09 18.94
N ASN A 72 0.43 -6.07 19.70
CA ASN A 72 0.27 -6.21 21.14
C ASN A 72 -1.19 -6.18 21.59
N GLY A 73 -1.46 -6.77 22.76
CA GLY A 73 -2.74 -6.73 23.44
C GLY A 73 -3.84 -7.45 22.68
N ALA A 74 -5.06 -6.90 22.69
CA ALA A 74 -6.23 -7.52 22.09
C ALA A 74 -6.07 -7.86 20.59
N ALA A 75 -5.22 -7.11 19.88
CA ALA A 75 -4.94 -7.34 18.46
C ALA A 75 -4.22 -8.68 18.19
N ALA A 76 -3.50 -9.23 19.18
CA ALA A 76 -2.80 -10.53 19.07
C ALA A 76 -3.77 -11.73 18.90
N HIS A 77 -5.07 -11.54 19.13
CA HIS A 77 -6.10 -12.54 18.82
C HIS A 77 -6.39 -12.66 17.31
N LEU A 78 -6.09 -11.61 16.54
CA LEU A 78 -6.50 -11.49 15.14
C LEU A 78 -5.32 -11.54 14.17
N VAL A 79 -4.11 -11.24 14.65
CA VAL A 79 -2.89 -11.14 13.84
C VAL A 79 -1.76 -11.84 14.57
N HIS A 80 -1.03 -12.69 13.87
CA HIS A 80 -0.04 -13.60 14.45
C HIS A 80 1.34 -13.44 13.81
N PRO A 81 2.43 -13.87 14.49
CA PRO A 81 3.76 -13.90 13.90
C PRO A 81 3.76 -14.70 12.59
N GLY A 82 4.37 -14.14 11.55
CA GLY A 82 4.40 -14.68 10.18
C GLY A 82 3.29 -14.16 9.27
N ASP A 83 2.25 -13.52 9.80
CA ASP A 83 1.22 -12.89 8.96
C ASP A 83 1.81 -11.70 8.19
N LEU A 84 1.36 -11.51 6.96
CA LEU A 84 1.68 -10.33 6.15
C LEU A 84 0.62 -9.26 6.36
N VAL A 85 1.04 -8.06 6.75
CA VAL A 85 0.17 -6.92 7.03
C VAL A 85 0.52 -5.70 6.19
N ILE A 86 -0.44 -4.78 6.07
CA ILE A 86 -0.20 -3.42 5.62
C ILE A 86 -0.57 -2.48 6.76
N LEU A 87 0.38 -1.66 7.19
CA LEU A 87 0.14 -0.58 8.14
C LEU A 87 -0.15 0.69 7.35
N ILE A 88 -1.26 1.35 7.66
CA ILE A 88 -1.73 2.54 6.94
C ILE A 88 -1.93 3.68 7.93
N SER A 89 -1.28 4.81 7.72
CA SER A 89 -1.61 6.07 8.39
C SER A 89 -2.47 6.94 7.48
N TYR A 90 -3.50 7.55 8.06
CA TYR A 90 -4.37 8.51 7.41
C TYR A 90 -4.17 9.91 8.00
N GLY A 91 -4.14 10.92 7.15
CA GLY A 91 -4.04 12.33 7.53
C GLY A 91 -5.34 13.08 7.25
N GLN A 92 -5.66 14.08 8.08
CA GLN A 92 -6.70 15.05 7.75
C GLN A 92 -6.08 16.20 6.98
N MET A 93 -6.55 16.45 5.77
CA MET A 93 -6.02 17.48 4.87
C MET A 93 -7.14 18.37 4.38
N ASP A 94 -6.86 19.64 4.12
CA ASP A 94 -7.82 20.44 3.35
C ASP A 94 -7.88 19.97 1.88
N SER A 95 -8.85 20.47 1.12
CA SER A 95 -9.06 20.00 -0.25
C SER A 95 -7.97 20.46 -1.22
N ALA A 96 -7.26 21.56 -0.95
CA ALA A 96 -6.16 22.00 -1.80
C ALA A 96 -4.93 21.11 -1.56
N GLU A 97 -4.60 20.87 -0.30
CA GLU A 97 -3.54 19.95 0.10
C GLU A 97 -3.79 18.52 -0.41
N ALA A 98 -4.99 17.98 -0.17
CA ALA A 98 -5.35 16.61 -0.52
C ALA A 98 -5.22 16.28 -2.02
N VAL A 99 -5.33 17.27 -2.90
CA VAL A 99 -5.21 17.08 -4.36
C VAL A 99 -3.75 16.91 -4.79
N SER A 100 -2.82 17.58 -4.12
CA SER A 100 -1.40 17.55 -4.45
C SER A 100 -0.57 16.63 -3.54
N TYR A 101 -1.16 16.13 -2.46
CA TYR A 101 -0.45 15.32 -1.48
C TYR A 101 0.03 14.01 -2.09
N GLN A 102 1.31 13.71 -1.90
CA GLN A 102 1.95 12.49 -2.33
C GLN A 102 2.20 11.62 -1.10
N PRO A 103 1.52 10.46 -0.95
CA PRO A 103 1.71 9.60 0.19
C PRO A 103 3.09 8.96 0.20
N ARG A 104 3.54 8.52 1.38
CA ARG A 104 4.74 7.68 1.48
C ARG A 104 4.36 6.22 1.37
N VAL A 105 4.80 5.56 0.32
CA VAL A 105 4.54 4.15 0.06
C VAL A 105 5.83 3.38 0.23
N ILE A 106 5.91 2.60 1.30
CA ILE A 106 7.10 1.82 1.65
C ILE A 106 6.80 0.34 1.39
N PHE A 107 7.61 -0.30 0.56
CA PHE A 107 7.61 -1.75 0.39
C PHE A 107 8.80 -2.34 1.12
N VAL A 108 8.56 -3.48 1.77
CA VAL A 108 9.59 -4.22 2.49
C VAL A 108 9.68 -5.66 1.99
N ASP A 109 10.80 -6.33 2.26
CA ASP A 109 10.96 -7.76 2.07
C ASP A 109 10.46 -8.58 3.27
N ALA A 110 10.73 -9.89 3.27
CA ALA A 110 10.29 -10.81 4.30
C ALA A 110 10.91 -10.53 5.68
N ASP A 111 12.10 -9.93 5.71
CA ASP A 111 12.83 -9.52 6.92
C ASP A 111 12.49 -8.07 7.32
N ASN A 112 11.46 -7.49 6.70
CA ASN A 112 11.03 -6.11 6.86
C ASN A 112 12.08 -5.06 6.48
N ALA A 113 13.08 -5.41 5.67
CA ALA A 113 14.02 -4.43 5.12
C ALA A 113 13.36 -3.69 3.94
N ILE A 114 13.57 -2.37 3.86
CA ILE A 114 12.99 -1.54 2.80
C ILE A 114 13.59 -1.92 1.44
N VAL A 115 12.72 -2.30 0.50
CA VAL A 115 13.11 -2.63 -0.89
C VAL A 115 12.75 -1.53 -1.87
N GLU A 116 11.67 -0.79 -1.63
CA GLU A 116 11.23 0.30 -2.51
C GLU A 116 10.50 1.38 -1.71
N GLN A 117 10.71 2.63 -2.11
CA GLN A 117 9.97 3.79 -1.61
C GLN A 117 9.41 4.57 -2.79
N GLY A 118 8.14 4.94 -2.72
CA GLY A 118 7.47 5.71 -3.77
C GLY A 118 6.30 6.51 -3.23
N SER A 119 5.55 7.12 -4.15
CA SER A 119 4.35 7.89 -3.82
C SER A 119 3.07 7.45 -4.53
N ASP A 120 3.15 6.53 -5.49
CA ASP A 120 1.98 5.96 -6.12
C ASP A 120 1.42 4.81 -5.26
N PRO A 121 0.21 4.94 -4.68
CA PRO A 121 -0.38 3.90 -3.84
C PRO A 121 -0.80 2.65 -4.63
N SER A 122 -0.90 2.73 -5.95
CA SER A 122 -1.33 1.68 -6.87
C SER A 122 -0.19 0.96 -7.57
N GLN A 123 1.02 1.51 -7.53
CA GLN A 123 2.20 0.90 -8.15
C GLN A 123 2.78 -0.20 -7.28
N ALA A 124 2.96 -1.38 -7.85
CA ALA A 124 3.73 -2.47 -7.27
C ALA A 124 5.20 -2.43 -7.74
N PRO A 125 6.16 -2.79 -6.86
CA PRO A 125 7.55 -2.97 -7.24
C PRO A 125 7.72 -4.00 -8.36
N ALA A 126 8.63 -3.72 -9.28
CA ALA A 126 8.95 -4.64 -10.36
C ALA A 126 9.49 -5.97 -9.79
N GLY A 127 8.91 -7.09 -10.21
CA GLY A 127 9.33 -8.42 -9.76
C GLY A 127 8.78 -8.86 -8.41
N ALA A 128 7.95 -8.06 -7.72
CA ALA A 128 7.33 -8.45 -6.43
C ALA A 128 6.20 -9.49 -6.55
N GLY A 129 5.84 -9.92 -7.77
CA GLY A 129 4.72 -10.84 -7.99
C GLY A 129 3.33 -10.24 -7.69
N LEU A 130 3.26 -8.90 -7.55
CA LEU A 130 2.03 -8.15 -7.33
C LEU A 130 1.55 -7.52 -8.63
N VAL A 131 0.24 -7.26 -8.70
CA VAL A 131 -0.37 -6.57 -9.84
C VAL A 131 -0.60 -5.11 -9.44
N SER A 132 -0.04 -4.18 -10.22
CA SER A 132 -0.32 -2.76 -10.06
C SER A 132 -1.79 -2.48 -10.40
N GLY A 133 -2.43 -1.62 -9.61
CA GLY A 133 -3.77 -1.13 -9.90
C GLY A 133 -3.79 -0.18 -11.09
N PRO A 134 -4.98 0.13 -11.65
CA PRO A 134 -5.10 1.25 -12.58
C PRO A 134 -4.62 2.53 -11.89
N VAL A 135 -3.79 3.32 -12.59
CA VAL A 135 -3.08 4.50 -12.06
C VAL A 135 -3.97 5.35 -11.16
N ALA A 136 -3.59 5.46 -9.89
CA ALA A 136 -4.18 6.42 -8.98
C ALA A 136 -3.58 7.82 -9.24
N ILE A 137 -4.33 8.64 -9.98
CA ILE A 137 -4.19 10.09 -10.15
C ILE A 137 -2.86 10.57 -10.77
N SER A 138 -2.67 10.36 -12.09
CA SER A 138 -1.83 11.28 -12.85
C SER A 138 -2.60 12.56 -13.13
N ARG A 139 -2.22 13.68 -12.51
CA ARG A 139 -2.69 15.02 -12.94
C ARG A 139 -1.58 16.06 -12.86
N GLY A 140 -0.88 16.20 -13.99
CA GLY A 140 -0.43 17.47 -14.55
C GLY A 140 0.76 18.14 -13.87
N GLY A 141 1.96 17.83 -14.35
CA GLY A 141 3.16 18.55 -13.92
C GLY A 141 4.45 18.16 -14.61
N ASP A 142 4.43 17.70 -15.87
CA ASP A 142 5.65 17.66 -16.68
C ASP A 142 5.34 17.97 -18.14
N SER A 143 5.74 19.17 -18.56
CA SER A 143 5.94 19.52 -19.96
C SER A 143 7.20 18.80 -20.44
N ALA A 144 7.05 17.55 -20.87
CA ALA A 144 8.05 16.87 -21.69
C ALA A 144 7.42 16.55 -23.05
N ALA A 145 8.09 17.02 -24.11
CA ALA A 145 7.64 16.95 -25.49
C ALA A 145 7.16 15.54 -25.88
N ALA A 146 6.00 15.48 -26.53
CA ALA A 146 5.42 14.26 -27.06
C ALA A 146 6.42 13.54 -27.99
N PRO A 147 6.71 12.25 -27.80
CA PRO A 147 7.38 11.47 -28.83
C PRO A 147 6.40 11.27 -30.01
N ALA A 148 6.94 11.47 -31.22
CA ALA A 148 6.20 11.33 -32.47
C ALA A 148 5.53 9.95 -32.58
N ALA A 149 4.26 9.95 -32.98
CA ALA A 149 3.45 8.76 -33.17
C ALA A 149 4.08 7.80 -34.20
N ALA A 150 4.39 6.58 -33.76
CA ALA A 150 4.63 5.44 -34.64
C ALA A 150 3.28 4.82 -35.07
N PRO A 151 3.17 4.28 -36.28
CA PRO A 151 1.88 3.97 -36.91
C PRO A 151 1.15 2.82 -36.22
N THR A 152 -0.14 3.02 -35.99
CA THR A 152 -1.08 2.02 -35.49
C THR A 152 -1.34 0.94 -36.56
N ALA A 153 -1.08 -0.32 -36.20
CA ALA A 153 -1.57 -1.47 -36.97
C ALA A 153 -3.07 -1.67 -36.67
N PRO A 154 -3.92 -2.02 -37.65
CA PRO A 154 -5.36 -2.14 -37.43
C PRO A 154 -5.75 -3.45 -36.71
N GLU A 155 -6.24 -3.33 -35.48
CA GLU A 155 -7.05 -4.35 -34.78
C GLU A 155 -8.44 -4.44 -35.43
N THR A 156 -8.60 -5.18 -36.53
CA THR A 156 -9.95 -5.36 -37.11
C THR A 156 -10.24 -6.75 -37.64
N VAL A 157 -9.42 -7.76 -37.29
CA VAL A 157 -9.63 -9.13 -37.79
C VAL A 157 -10.27 -10.07 -36.75
N ASP A 158 -10.22 -9.75 -35.46
CA ASP A 158 -10.76 -10.64 -34.40
C ASP A 158 -12.19 -10.29 -33.95
N ALA A 159 -12.58 -9.01 -33.96
CA ALA A 159 -13.95 -8.61 -33.61
C ALA A 159 -14.98 -9.04 -34.67
N ALA A 160 -14.61 -8.99 -35.96
CA ALA A 160 -15.51 -9.38 -37.06
C ALA A 160 -15.74 -10.90 -37.14
N ARG A 161 -14.87 -11.73 -36.54
CA ARG A 161 -14.97 -13.19 -36.56
C ARG A 161 -15.89 -13.74 -35.47
N LEU A 162 -16.06 -12.99 -34.38
CA LEU A 162 -16.93 -13.36 -33.27
C LEU A 162 -18.41 -13.10 -33.58
N ASP A 163 -18.72 -12.01 -34.30
CA ASP A 163 -20.10 -11.68 -34.70
C ASP A 163 -20.66 -12.63 -35.77
N ALA A 164 -19.81 -13.23 -36.61
CA ALA A 164 -20.23 -14.21 -37.62
C ALA A 164 -20.61 -15.58 -37.02
N LEU A 165 -20.13 -15.91 -35.81
CA LEU A 165 -20.43 -17.17 -35.12
C LEU A 165 -21.71 -17.11 -34.29
N LEU A 166 -22.17 -15.91 -33.92
CA LEU A 166 -23.39 -15.71 -33.11
C LEU A 166 -24.68 -15.62 -33.94
N HIS A 167 -24.59 -15.60 -35.27
CA HIS A 167 -25.74 -15.51 -36.18
C HIS A 167 -25.92 -16.73 -37.10
N ALA A 168 -25.19 -17.83 -36.86
CA ALA A 168 -25.29 -19.05 -37.66
C ALA A 168 -26.24 -20.13 -37.08
N GLU A 169 -26.89 -19.88 -35.94
CA GLU A 169 -27.88 -20.80 -35.34
C GLU A 169 -29.28 -20.16 -35.24
N SER A 170 -29.89 -19.87 -36.39
CA SER A 170 -31.34 -19.67 -36.53
C SER A 170 -31.85 -20.19 -37.86
#